data_AF-A0AAX2S023-F1
#
_entry.id   AF-A0AAX2S023-F1
#
_cell.length_a   1.000
_cell.length_b   1.000
_cell.length_c   1.000
_cell.angle_alpha   90.00
_cell.angle_beta   90.00
_cell.angle_gamma   90.00
#
_symmetry.space_group_name_H-M   'P 1'
#
loop_
_entity.id
_entity.type
_entity.pdbx_description
1 polymer ?
#
loop_
_entity_poly.entity_id
_entity_poly.type
_entity_poly.pdbx_seq_one_letter_code
_entity_poly.pdbx_strand_id
1 'polypeptide(L)'
;WIDTDATAERNILSVKASYDLFGDMEIAWTCADNSVLMINKEKLMLIWQALMNAKTGNHANALKHKTAMEQSDNPAEYDYSSGWTT
;
A
#
# COMPACT_ATOMS: atom_id res chain seq x y z
N TRP A 1 7.14 5.47 0.36
CA TRP A 1 6.28 5.19 -0.79
C TRP A 1 6.46 3.72 -1.13
N ILE A 2 5.50 2.87 -0.75
CA ILE A 2 5.46 1.50 -1.26
C ILE A 2 4.87 1.63 -2.66
N ASP A 3 5.56 1.13 -3.68
CA ASP A 3 5.03 1.08 -5.05
C ASP A 3 3.63 0.45 -5.02
N THR A 4 2.60 1.28 -5.19
CA THR A 4 1.21 0.85 -5.41
C THR A 4 0.87 0.96 -6.89
N ASP A 5 1.87 0.77 -7.75
CA ASP A 5 1.65 0.71 -9.18
C ASP A 5 0.88 -0.57 -9.55
N ALA A 6 0.39 -0.64 -10.78
CA ALA A 6 -0.36 -1.80 -11.25
C ALA A 6 0.46 -3.10 -11.16
N THR A 7 1.79 -3.00 -11.17
CA THR A 7 2.72 -4.12 -11.09
C THR A 7 2.72 -4.74 -9.69
N ALA A 8 2.84 -3.93 -8.64
CA ALA A 8 2.81 -4.39 -7.25
C ALA A 8 1.45 -5.00 -6.88
N GLU A 9 0.35 -4.38 -7.29
CA GLU A 9 -1.00 -4.92 -7.07
C GLU A 9 -1.17 -6.29 -7.74
N ARG A 10 -0.71 -6.41 -9.00
CA ARG A 10 -0.74 -7.68 -9.74
C ARG A 10 0.12 -8.77 -9.08
N ASN A 11 1.29 -8.43 -8.57
CA ASN A 11 2.16 -9.39 -7.89
C ASN A 11 1.48 -9.96 -6.64
N ILE A 12 0.85 -9.11 -5.82
CA ILE A 12 0.13 -9.57 -4.62
C ILE A 12 -1.07 -10.44 -4.99
N LEU A 13 -1.84 -10.07 -6.02
CA LEU A 13 -2.95 -10.88 -6.50
C LEU A 13 -2.49 -12.25 -7.01
N SER A 14 -1.32 -12.31 -7.68
CA SER A 14 -0.74 -13.58 -8.13
C SER A 14 -0.36 -14.49 -6.96
N VAL A 15 0.25 -13.93 -5.91
CA VAL A 15 0.62 -14.71 -4.71
C VAL A 15 -0.62 -15.20 -3.97
N LYS A 16 -1.67 -14.37 -3.85
CA LYS A 16 -2.97 -14.81 -3.31
C LYS A 16 -3.55 -15.99 -4.10
N ALA A 17 -3.53 -15.91 -5.44
CA ALA A 17 -4.02 -16.98 -6.29
C ALA A 17 -3.23 -18.28 -6.10
N SER A 18 -1.91 -18.19 -5.90
CA SER A 18 -1.09 -19.36 -5.54
C SER A 18 -1.54 -19.99 -4.23
N TYR A 19 -1.81 -19.21 -3.17
CA TYR A 19 -2.31 -19.78 -1.92
C TYR A 19 -3.70 -20.41 -2.05
N ASP A 20 -4.59 -19.79 -2.83
CA ASP A 20 -5.93 -20.35 -3.06
C ASP A 20 -5.87 -21.70 -3.79
N LEU A 21 -4.84 -21.93 -4.61
CA LEU A 21 -4.63 -23.19 -5.35
C LEU A 21 -3.88 -24.27 -4.57
N PHE A 22 -2.86 -23.88 -3.79
CA PHE A 22 -1.91 -24.83 -3.20
C PHE A 22 -2.04 -25.02 -1.68
N GLY A 23 -2.92 -24.25 -1.01
CA GLY A 23 -3.17 -24.39 0.43
C GLY A 23 -2.07 -23.79 1.31
N ASP A 24 -1.81 -24.43 2.46
CA ASP A 24 -0.88 -23.97 3.50
C ASP A 24 0.59 -24.21 3.14
N MET A 25 1.07 -23.50 2.12
CA MET A 25 2.49 -23.38 1.83
C MET A 25 3.04 -22.08 2.43
N GLU A 26 4.32 -22.07 2.81
CA GLU A 26 5.03 -20.83 3.07
C GLU A 26 5.89 -20.44 1.86
N ILE A 27 5.87 -19.16 1.52
CA ILE A 27 6.65 -18.59 0.41
C ILE A 27 7.68 -17.64 1.02
N ALA A 28 8.93 -17.73 0.57
CA ALA A 28 9.96 -16.77 0.91
C ALA A 28 9.70 -15.45 0.18
N TRP A 29 9.50 -14.38 0.94
CA TRP A 29 9.32 -13.01 0.44
C TRP A 29 10.53 -12.17 0.83
N THR A 30 11.22 -11.61 -0.17
CA THR A 30 12.32 -10.68 0.07
C THR A 30 11.80 -9.27 0.29
N CYS A 31 12.07 -8.71 1.46
CA CYS A 31 11.72 -7.35 1.85
C CYS A 31 12.68 -6.31 1.21
N ALA A 32 12.31 -5.03 1.30
CA ALA A 32 13.09 -3.93 0.72
C ALA A 32 14.49 -3.77 1.35
N ASP A 33 14.67 -4.20 2.60
CA ASP A 33 15.94 -4.25 3.31
C ASP A 33 16.75 -5.53 3.03
N ASN A 34 16.31 -6.35 2.06
CA ASN A 34 16.82 -7.67 1.71
C ASN A 34 16.64 -8.75 2.78
N SER A 35 15.88 -8.49 3.85
CA SER A 35 15.47 -9.57 4.76
C SER A 35 14.49 -10.53 4.06
N VAL A 36 14.41 -11.77 4.53
CA VAL A 36 13.50 -12.79 3.99
C VAL A 36 12.46 -13.13 5.04
N LEU A 37 11.18 -12.99 4.68
CA LEU A 37 10.04 -13.39 5.49
C LEU A 37 9.36 -14.62 4.89
N MET A 38 9.11 -15.63 5.72
CA MET A 38 8.22 -16.72 5.34
C MET A 38 6.77 -16.27 5.54
N ILE A 39 6.05 -16.14 4.43
CA ILE A 39 4.65 -15.71 4.43
C ILE A 39 3.74 -16.89 4.08
N ASN A 40 2.61 -16.95 4.76
CA ASN A 40 1.48 -17.84 4.47
C ASN A 40 0.26 -16.98 4.09
N LYS A 41 -0.87 -17.63 3.79
CA LYS A 41 -2.11 -16.94 3.41
C LYS A 41 -2.57 -15.90 4.44
N GLU A 42 -2.47 -16.21 5.74
CA GLU A 42 -2.88 -15.30 6.82
C GLU A 42 -2.00 -14.04 6.85
N LYS A 43 -0.68 -14.19 6.85
CA LYS A 43 0.27 -13.07 6.79
C LYS A 43 0.07 -12.22 5.54
N LEU A 44 -0.19 -12.85 4.38
CA LEU A 44 -0.50 -12.12 3.14
C LEU A 44 -1.76 -11.27 3.29
N MET A 45 -2.83 -11.81 3.89
CA MET A 45 -4.08 -11.06 4.08
C MET A 45 -3.89 -9.83 4.99
N LEU A 46 -3.03 -9.93 6.02
CA LEU A 46 -2.68 -8.79 6.86
C LEU A 46 -1.92 -7.71 6.07
N ILE A 47 -0.96 -8.10 5.24
CA ILE A 47 -0.23 -7.19 4.35
C ILE A 47 -1.21 -6.51 3.39
N TRP A 48 -2.09 -7.27 2.76
CA TRP A 48 -3.11 -6.75 1.85
C TRP A 48 -4.03 -5.73 2.53
N GLN A 49 -4.50 -6.04 3.74
CA GLN A 49 -5.37 -5.13 4.49
C GLN A 49 -4.65 -3.82 4.85
N ALA A 50 -3.40 -3.90 5.29
CA ALA A 50 -2.59 -2.71 5.57
C ALA A 50 -2.42 -1.83 4.32
N LEU A 51 -2.11 -2.46 3.16
CA LEU A 51 -1.98 -1.76 1.88
C LEU A 51 -3.28 -1.09 1.45
N MET A 52 -4.42 -1.78 1.59
CA MET A 52 -5.72 -1.22 1.22
C MET A 52 -6.16 -0.07 2.11
N ASN A 53 -5.86 -0.16 3.41
CA ASN A 53 -6.10 0.92 4.36
C ASN A 53 -5.25 2.15 4.02
N ALA A 54 -3.95 1.96 3.74
CA ALA A 54 -3.08 3.04 3.32
C ALA A 54 -3.52 3.67 2.00
N LYS A 55 -3.90 2.87 0.98
CA LYS A 55 -4.40 3.35 -0.32
C LYS A 55 -5.65 4.21 -0.15
N THR A 56 -6.63 3.72 0.61
CA THR A 56 -7.89 4.44 0.86
C THR A 56 -7.67 5.71 1.67
N GLY A 57 -6.87 5.63 2.74
CA GLY A 57 -6.54 6.77 3.60
C GLY A 57 -5.77 7.87 2.85
N ASN A 58 -4.74 7.48 2.11
CA ASN A 58 -3.94 8.42 1.32
C ASN A 58 -4.76 9.03 0.17
N HIS A 59 -5.65 8.28 -0.48
CA HIS A 59 -6.55 8.85 -1.49
C HIS A 59 -7.47 9.91 -0.90
N ALA A 60 -8.10 9.62 0.25
CA ALA A 60 -8.93 10.60 0.95
C ALA A 60 -8.13 11.82 1.40
N ASN A 61 -6.89 11.63 1.87
CA ASN A 61 -6.01 12.72 2.25
C ASN A 61 -5.64 13.60 1.05
N ALA A 62 -5.34 13.00 -0.11
CA ALA A 62 -5.06 13.73 -1.35
C ALA A 62 -6.22 14.64 -1.77
N LEU A 63 -7.46 14.16 -1.66
CA LEU A 63 -8.64 14.99 -1.95
C LEU A 63 -8.78 16.16 -0.96
N LYS A 64 -8.51 15.95 0.33
CA LYS A 64 -8.52 17.01 1.34
C LYS A 64 -7.46 18.07 1.03
N HIS A 65 -6.22 17.65 0.74
CA HIS A 65 -5.15 18.58 0.37
C HIS A 65 -5.48 19.35 -0.90
N LYS A 66 -6.10 18.72 -1.91
CA LYS A 66 -6.55 19.42 -3.12
C LYS A 66 -7.52 20.55 -2.77
N THR A 67 -8.57 20.26 -2.00
CA THR A 67 -9.57 21.27 -1.61
C THR A 67 -8.95 22.39 -0.76
N ALA A 68 -8.07 22.04 0.19
CA ALA A 68 -7.41 23.03 1.04
C ALA A 68 -6.44 23.93 0.26
N MET A 69 -5.70 23.37 -0.70
CA MET A 69 -4.83 24.15 -1.58
C MET A 69 -5.63 25.13 -2.44
N GLU A 70 -6.77 24.69 -3.02
CA GLU A 70 -7.66 25.52 -3.82
C GLU A 70 -8.26 26.70 -3.03
N GLN A 71 -8.31 26.59 -1.70
CA GLN A 71 -8.81 27.62 -0.77
C GLN A 71 -7.70 28.44 -0.12
N SER A 72 -6.43 28.13 -0.37
CA SER A 72 -5.30 28.78 0.29
C SER A 72 -4.94 30.12 -0.35
N ASP A 73 -4.42 31.05 0.46
CA ASP A 73 -4.00 32.38 -0.01
C ASP A 73 -2.78 32.31 -0.96
N ASN A 74 -1.94 31.28 -0.81
CA ASN A 74 -0.80 31.04 -1.69
C ASN A 74 -0.71 29.55 -2.11
N PRO A 75 -1.51 29.14 -3.12
CA PRO A 75 -1.57 27.75 -3.56
C PRO A 75 -0.23 27.16 -4.03
N ALA A 76 0.68 28.00 -4.52
CA ALA A 76 2.01 27.57 -4.99
C ALA A 76 2.93 27.13 -3.84
N GLU A 77 2.66 27.56 -2.61
CA GLU A 77 3.45 27.27 -1.42
C GLU A 77 2.73 26.34 -0.43
N TYR A 78 1.58 25.78 -0.81
CA TYR A 78 0.79 24.92 0.05
C TYR A 78 1.56 23.64 0.44
N ASP A 79 1.61 23.33 1.74
CA ASP A 79 2.29 22.15 2.27
C ASP A 79 1.41 20.89 2.19
N TYR A 80 1.93 19.88 1.51
CA TYR A 80 1.29 18.58 1.37
C TYR A 80 1.79 17.55 2.38
N SER A 81 2.68 17.87 3.31
CA SER A 81 3.41 16.88 4.11
C SER A 81 2.58 16.07 5.12
N SER A 82 1.39 16.56 5.50
CA SER A 82 0.61 15.98 6.60
C SER A 82 -0.31 14.82 6.20
N GLY A 83 -0.66 13.97 7.16
CA GLY A 83 -1.82 13.06 7.04
C GLY A 83 -1.61 11.82 6.17
N TRP A 84 -0.40 11.59 5.66
CA TRP A 84 -0.06 10.36 4.93
C TRP A 84 0.25 9.21 5.88
N THR A 85 -0.13 8.02 5.44
CA THR A 85 0.24 6.77 6.12
C THR A 85 1.73 6.48 5.86
N THR A 86 2.51 6.27 6.93
CA THR A 86 3.96 5.96 6.90
C THR A 86 4.23 4.46 6.81
#